data_AF-A0A963HXZ8-F1
#
_entry.id   AF-A0A963HXZ8-F1
#
_cell.length_a   1.000
_cell.length_b   1.000
_cell.length_c   1.000
_cell.angle_alpha   90.00
_cell.angle_beta   90.00
_cell.angle_gamma   90.00
#
_symmetry.space_group_name_H-M   'P 1'
#
loop_
_entity.id
_entity.type
_entity.pdbx_description
1 polymer ?
#
loop_
_entity_poly.entity_id
_entity_poly.type
_entity_poly.pdbx_seq_one_letter_code
_entity_poly.pdbx_strand_id
1 'polypeptide(L)' 'AATRLAQHPHRGKPGKIPGTRELIPHESYRLVYEIDAETVWILTLVHTARQWPPVRD' A
#
# COMPACT_ATOMS: atom_id res chain seq x y z
N ALA A 1 9.33 -6.42 1.34
CA ALA A 1 9.08 -5.06 0.83
C ALA A 1 8.71 -4.08 1.95
N ALA A 2 7.71 -4.41 2.78
CA ALA A 2 7.23 -3.55 3.88
C ALA A 2 8.34 -3.06 4.82
N THR A 3 9.30 -3.91 5.21
CA THR A 3 10.44 -3.53 6.07
C THR A 3 11.23 -2.32 5.55
N ARG A 4 11.31 -2.13 4.23
CA ARG A 4 12.02 -0.98 3.63
C ARG A 4 11.29 0.34 3.87
N LEU A 5 9.99 0.31 4.16
CA LEU A 5 9.21 1.52 4.44
C LEU A 5 9.56 2.15 5.78
N ALA A 6 10.12 1.39 6.74
CA ALA A 6 10.61 1.96 7.99
C ALA A 6 11.76 2.96 7.77
N GLN A 7 12.62 2.70 6.78
CA GLN A 7 13.76 3.57 6.44
C GLN A 7 13.39 4.59 5.35
N HIS A 8 12.48 4.22 4.45
CA HIS A 8 12.11 5.02 3.28
C HIS A 8 10.59 5.09 3.12
N PRO A 9 9.88 5.77 4.03
CA PRO A 9 8.42 5.80 4.03
C PRO A 9 7.84 6.44 2.77
N HIS A 10 8.56 7.38 2.14
CA HIS A 10 8.11 8.07 0.91
C HIS A 10 8.39 7.32 -0.41
N ARG A 11 8.78 6.04 -0.37
CA ARG A 11 9.13 5.25 -1.58
C ARG A 11 7.95 4.92 -2.49
N GLY A 12 6.74 4.75 -1.94
CA GLY A 12 5.53 4.54 -2.72
C GLY A 12 5.08 5.82 -3.42
N LYS A 13 4.44 5.70 -4.58
CA LYS A 13 3.87 6.87 -5.27
C LYS A 13 2.65 7.40 -4.52
N PRO A 14 2.27 8.68 -4.67
CA PRO A 14 0.96 9.15 -4.21
C PRO A 14 -0.17 8.24 -4.71
N GLY A 15 -1.04 7.82 -3.80
CA GLY A 15 -2.16 6.95 -4.10
C GLY A 15 -3.32 7.71 -4.74
N LYS A 16 -4.32 6.96 -5.22
CA LYS A 16 -5.56 7.57 -5.77
C LYS A 16 -6.37 8.32 -4.70
N ILE A 17 -6.29 7.88 -3.45
CA ILE A 17 -6.96 8.52 -2.32
C ILE A 17 -5.96 9.52 -1.70
N PRO A 18 -6.31 10.80 -1.53
CA PRO A 18 -5.44 11.78 -0.87
C PRO A 18 -4.94 11.28 0.48
N GLY A 19 -3.66 11.56 0.79
CA GLY A 19 -3.00 11.08 2.02
C GLY A 19 -2.42 9.66 1.92
N THR A 20 -2.90 8.83 1.00
CA THR A 20 -2.37 7.48 0.81
C THR A 20 -1.18 7.44 -0.16
N ARG A 21 -0.42 6.36 -0.08
CA ARG A 21 0.68 5.98 -0.98
C ARG A 21 0.52 4.54 -1.42
N GLU A 22 0.99 4.27 -2.64
CA GLU A 22 0.93 2.95 -3.25
C GLU A 22 2.33 2.41 -3.54
N LEU A 23 2.60 1.18 -3.11
CA LEU A 23 3.80 0.43 -3.45
C LEU A 23 3.41 -0.86 -4.19
N ILE A 24 4.14 -1.19 -5.26
CA ILE A 24 3.99 -2.46 -5.99
C ILE A 24 5.17 -3.38 -5.60
N PRO A 25 5.04 -4.19 -4.54
CA PRO A 25 6.10 -5.09 -4.10
C PRO A 25 6.22 -6.35 -4.98
N HIS A 26 5.17 -6.68 -5.73
CA HIS A 26 5.05 -7.80 -6.64
C HIS A 26 4.08 -7.40 -7.76
N GLU A 27 4.24 -7.93 -8.97
CA GLU A 27 3.39 -7.58 -10.12
C GLU A 27 1.88 -7.75 -9.85
N SER A 28 1.54 -8.79 -9.09
CA SER A 28 0.17 -9.15 -8.75
C SER A 28 -0.42 -8.38 -7.56
N TYR A 29 0.37 -7.61 -6.82
CA TYR A 29 -0.08 -6.99 -5.57
C TYR A 29 0.26 -5.52 -5.48
N ARG A 30 -0.71 -4.76 -4.95
CA ARG A 30 -0.54 -3.36 -4.57
C ARG A 30 -0.76 -3.21 -3.08
N LEU A 31 0.22 -2.65 -2.41
CA LEU A 31 0.16 -2.27 -1.01
C LEU A 31 -0.21 -0.79 -0.92
N VAL A 32 -1.28 -0.49 -0.19
CA VAL A 32 -1.73 0.87 0.11
C VAL A 32 -1.41 1.17 1.55
N TYR A 33 -0.80 2.32 1.79
CA TYR A 33 -0.38 2.74 3.12
C TYR A 33 -0.47 4.27 3.26
N GLU A 34 -0.41 4.76 4.48
CA GLU A 34 -0.24 6.18 4.77
C GLU A 34 0.94 6.39 5.71
N ILE A 35 1.36 7.65 5.84
CA ILE A 35 2.42 8.07 6.74
C ILE A 35 1.78 9.08 7.67
N ASP A 36 1.74 8.75 8.96
CA ASP A 36 1.25 9.64 10.01
C ASP A 36 2.35 9.82 11.06
N ALA A 37 2.77 11.06 11.26
CA ALA A 37 3.99 11.42 12.00
C ALA A 37 5.20 10.56 11.56
N GLU A 38 5.65 9.65 12.41
CA GLU A 38 6.78 8.74 12.16
C GLU A 38 6.34 7.30 11.87
N THR A 39 5.02 7.06 11.77
CA THR A 39 4.44 5.72 11.61
C THR A 39 3.96 5.49 10.19
N VAL A 40 4.32 4.33 9.65
CA VAL A 40 3.80 3.82 8.38
C VAL A 40 2.64 2.89 8.69
N TRP A 41 1.42 3.29 8.32
CA TRP A 41 0.23 2.48 8.51
C TRP A 41 -0.10 1.73 7.22
N ILE A 42 -0.02 0.40 7.26
CA ILE A 42 -0.44 -0.44 6.13
C ILE A 42 -1.96 -0.57 6.18
N LEU A 43 -2.63 0.03 5.19
CA LEU A 43 -4.10 0.07 5.17
C LEU A 43 -4.67 -1.18 4.50
N THR A 44 -4.10 -1.61 3.37
CA THR A 44 -4.57 -2.79 2.65
C THR A 44 -3.53 -3.34 1.67
N LEU A 45 -3.70 -4.62 1.32
CA LEU A 45 -2.97 -5.32 0.26
C LEU A 45 -4.00 -5.90 -0.72
N VAL A 46 -4.01 -5.41 -1.95
CA VAL A 46 -4.98 -5.81 -2.97
C VAL A 46 -4.30 -6.49 -4.14
N HIS A 47 -4.97 -7.46 -4.74
CA HIS A 47 -4.48 -8.06 -5.98
C HIS A 47 -4.79 -7.15 -7.18
N THR A 48 -3.84 -6.99 -8.10
CA THR A 48 -3.95 -6.03 -9.21
C THR A 48 -4.77 -6.56 -10.39
N ALA A 49 -4.83 -7.88 -10.56
CA ALA A 49 -5.53 -8.54 -11.68
C ALA A 49 -6.73 -9.42 -11.26
N ARG A 50 -7.15 -9.37 -9.99
CA ARG A 50 -8.25 -10.21 -9.46
C ARG A 50 -9.07 -9.40 -8.46
N GLN A 51 -10.35 -9.74 -8.31
CA GLN A 51 -11.18 -9.27 -7.19
C GLN A 51 -10.75 -10.00 -5.91
N TRP A 52 -9.57 -9.63 -5.40
CA TRP A 52 -9.04 -10.15 -4.15
C TRP A 52 -8.57 -8.98 -3.27
N PRO A 53 -9.08 -8.85 -2.03
CA PRO A 53 -10.00 -9.78 -1.38
C PRO A 53 -11.37 -9.84 -2.09
N PRO A 54 -12.04 -11.02 -2.06
CA PRO A 54 -13.37 -11.16 -2.64
C PRO A 54 -14.33 -10.18 -1.95
N VAL A 55 -15.31 -9.70 -2.70
CA VAL A 55 -16.38 -8.87 -2.13
C VAL A 55 -17.10 -9.74 -1.10
N ARG A 56 -17.24 -9.23 0.13
CA ARG A 56 -18.07 -9.85 1.16
C ARG A 56 -19.51 -9.44 0.89
N ASP A 57 -20.43 -10.39 0.98
CA ASP A 57 -21.87 -10.14 0.97
C ASP A 57 -22.31 -9.32 2.19
#